data_AF-A0AAN9BPZ5-F1
#
_entry.id   AF-A0AAN9BPZ5-F1
#
_cell.length_a   1.000
_cell.length_b   1.000
_cell.length_c   1.000
_cell.angle_alpha   90.00
_cell.angle_beta   90.00
_cell.angle_gamma   90.00
#
_symmetry.space_group_name_H-M   'P 1'
#
loop_
_entity.id
_entity.type
_entity.pdbx_description
1 polymer ?
#
loop_
_entity_poly.entity_id
_entity_poly.type
_entity_poly.pdbx_seq_one_letter_code
_entity_poly.pdbx_strand_id
1 'polypeptide(L)'
;MTIVARVRRLRVWLLAVVLVILQTCFILQQAVNIHSMEAALKNNNTEVKKIERLKLVSDTCRLHSREIAGAVEQVYVYKAKRVAYCSTHKIASTFWIRVYRWLYNDTRTGHVRSPLDISKLDTHLLKLKKLKVRDVTKNALDRALVKRSYRFLFTREPFARLWSVFIDKFLLPDNYFWSAYSPAIKKSVYGPEKVKNPGSRSRQKAPAGIIDIKRPLVKPPAAAAVFRAAVQNVNNQNVAAPPPVSTARPAAFTYVREQNLPAPIRKPVRCFNVTFSEFLQYIVNVANQRSGKALDDHFRPVHYGCNPCLFNPDFIGKIESMRTDSEEVLRRMGLEFLLPELSNSSHVEQEMNMLTDFNFEIVIKKKLQKSCVTHAGLESRLIRAFVYNGYLTEEDERFLQSRIPLGLKRFKQVVLDLYKKSGRTSADVKRQRTRYKQEAYKGLPKPLLDSLQKVFHWDFVLFGYEPFPSEIFGR
;
A
#
# COMPACT_ATOMS: atom_id res chain seq x y z
N MET A 1 9.54 -48.39 -59.45
CA MET A 1 8.42 -48.25 -58.49
C MET A 1 7.24 -47.61 -59.20
N THR A 2 6.13 -48.32 -59.30
CA THR A 2 4.91 -47.87 -60.02
C THR A 2 4.29 -46.64 -59.34
N ILE A 3 3.74 -45.72 -60.14
CA ILE A 3 3.02 -44.50 -59.68
C ILE A 3 2.00 -44.85 -58.58
N VAL A 4 1.36 -46.01 -58.68
CA VAL A 4 0.42 -46.57 -57.70
C VAL A 4 1.00 -46.69 -56.29
N ALA A 5 2.26 -47.12 -56.13
CA ALA A 5 2.90 -47.26 -54.82
C ALA A 5 3.21 -45.91 -54.16
N ARG A 6 3.56 -44.89 -54.95
CA ARG A 6 3.75 -43.51 -54.45
C ARG A 6 2.43 -42.88 -54.04
N VAL A 7 1.37 -43.07 -54.82
CA VAL A 7 0.01 -42.59 -54.47
C VAL A 7 -0.50 -43.25 -53.19
N ARG A 8 -0.27 -44.55 -52.99
CA ARG A 8 -0.64 -45.24 -51.74
C ARG A 8 0.11 -44.68 -50.52
N ARG A 9 1.43 -44.46 -50.62
CA ARG A 9 2.21 -43.84 -49.54
C ARG A 9 1.77 -42.42 -49.23
N LEU A 10 1.47 -41.62 -50.26
CA LEU A 10 0.96 -40.27 -50.08
C LEU A 10 -0.42 -40.26 -49.40
N ARG A 11 -1.32 -41.19 -49.76
CA ARG A 11 -2.62 -41.36 -49.09
C ARG A 11 -2.47 -41.74 -47.63
N VAL A 12 -1.59 -42.69 -47.29
CA VAL A 12 -1.34 -43.09 -45.90
C VAL A 12 -0.73 -41.94 -45.10
N TRP A 13 0.19 -41.18 -45.69
CA TRP A 13 0.79 -40.01 -45.05
C TRP A 13 -0.24 -38.89 -44.83
N LEU A 14 -1.08 -38.60 -45.82
CA LEU A 14 -2.18 -37.64 -45.68
C LEU A 14 -3.18 -38.06 -44.59
N LEU A 15 -3.54 -39.34 -44.52
CA LEU A 15 -4.41 -39.87 -43.45
C LEU A 15 -3.76 -39.74 -42.06
N ALA A 16 -2.46 -40.01 -41.94
CA ALA A 16 -1.73 -39.82 -40.69
C ALA A 16 -1.67 -38.34 -40.28
N VAL A 17 -1.43 -37.42 -41.23
CA VAL A 17 -1.45 -35.97 -40.97
C VAL A 17 -2.85 -35.52 -40.53
N VAL A 18 -3.91 -35.98 -41.20
CA VAL A 18 -5.29 -35.68 -40.81
C VAL A 18 -5.61 -36.20 -39.41
N LEU A 19 -5.19 -37.43 -39.06
CA LEU A 19 -5.37 -37.98 -37.71
C LEU A 19 -4.65 -37.15 -36.64
N VAL A 20 -3.41 -36.70 -36.90
CA VAL A 20 -2.67 -35.82 -35.97
C VAL A 20 -3.37 -34.47 -35.81
N ILE A 21 -3.89 -33.89 -36.88
CA ILE A 21 -4.66 -32.62 -36.81
C ILE A 21 -5.94 -32.80 -36.00
N LEU A 22 -6.69 -33.89 -36.23
CA LEU A 22 -7.92 -34.18 -35.47
C LEU A 22 -7.62 -34.43 -33.99
N GLN A 23 -6.55 -35.16 -33.68
CA GLN A 23 -6.16 -35.45 -32.31
C GLN A 23 -5.67 -34.19 -31.57
N THR A 24 -4.87 -33.34 -32.23
CA THR A 24 -4.46 -32.06 -31.63
C THR A 24 -5.65 -31.12 -31.45
N CYS A 25 -6.58 -31.06 -32.40
CA CYS A 25 -7.82 -30.28 -32.27
C CYS A 25 -8.68 -30.76 -31.08
N PHE A 26 -8.86 -32.08 -30.91
CA PHE A 26 -9.59 -32.65 -29.78
C PHE A 26 -8.93 -32.34 -28.43
N ILE A 27 -7.59 -32.46 -28.34
CA ILE A 27 -6.83 -32.12 -27.14
C ILE A 27 -6.96 -30.61 -26.81
N LEU A 28 -6.87 -29.74 -27.82
CA LEU A 28 -7.05 -28.30 -27.63
C LEU A 28 -8.47 -27.98 -27.16
N GLN A 29 -9.49 -28.63 -27.71
CA GLN A 29 -10.88 -28.44 -27.30
C GLN A 29 -11.12 -28.89 -25.85
N GLN A 30 -10.55 -30.03 -25.45
CA GLN A 30 -10.56 -30.49 -24.05
C GLN A 30 -9.85 -29.49 -23.12
N ALA A 31 -8.68 -28.97 -23.51
CA ALA A 31 -7.94 -27.99 -22.71
C ALA A 31 -8.71 -26.67 -22.53
N VAL A 32 -9.38 -26.17 -23.57
CA VAL A 32 -10.25 -24.98 -23.50
C VAL A 32 -11.43 -25.22 -22.54
N ASN A 33 -12.05 -26.39 -22.60
CA ASN A 33 -13.17 -26.74 -21.71
C ASN A 33 -12.74 -26.79 -20.23
N ILE A 34 -11.59 -27.42 -19.92
CA ILE A 34 -11.05 -27.46 -18.56
C ILE A 34 -10.75 -26.04 -18.04
N HIS A 35 -10.12 -25.19 -18.87
CA HIS A 35 -9.84 -23.81 -18.49
C HIS A 35 -11.11 -23.00 -18.22
N SER A 36 -12.15 -23.20 -19.03
CA SER A 36 -13.47 -22.58 -18.84
C SER A 36 -14.12 -23.02 -17.52
N MET A 37 -14.08 -24.32 -17.20
CA MET A 37 -14.61 -24.86 -15.93
C MET A 37 -13.84 -24.32 -14.72
N GLU A 38 -12.51 -24.28 -14.77
CA GLU A 38 -11.70 -23.70 -13.69
C GLU A 38 -12.01 -22.21 -13.47
N ALA A 39 -12.18 -21.44 -14.55
CA ALA A 39 -12.55 -20.04 -14.48
C ALA A 39 -13.94 -19.86 -13.85
N ALA A 40 -14.92 -20.67 -14.26
CA ALA A 40 -16.26 -20.67 -13.69
C ALA A 40 -16.26 -21.03 -12.20
N LEU A 41 -15.48 -22.04 -11.78
CA LEU A 41 -15.36 -22.42 -10.37
C LEU A 41 -14.69 -21.32 -9.54
N LYS A 42 -13.61 -20.70 -10.04
CA LYS A 42 -12.94 -19.57 -9.37
C LYS A 42 -13.87 -18.37 -9.22
N ASN A 43 -14.69 -18.09 -10.25
CA ASN A 43 -15.67 -17.01 -10.20
C ASN A 43 -16.75 -17.30 -9.14
N ASN A 44 -17.32 -18.51 -9.13
CA ASN A 44 -18.32 -18.91 -8.14
C ASN A 44 -17.79 -18.79 -6.70
N ASN A 45 -16.59 -19.30 -6.44
CA ASN A 45 -15.93 -19.16 -5.13
C ASN A 45 -15.69 -17.70 -4.72
N THR A 46 -15.50 -16.81 -5.69
CA THR A 46 -15.32 -15.37 -5.43
C THR A 46 -16.66 -14.71 -5.06
N GLU A 47 -17.74 -15.05 -5.76
CA GLU A 47 -19.09 -14.57 -5.44
C GLU A 47 -19.58 -15.06 -4.07
N VAL A 48 -19.38 -16.34 -3.76
CA VAL A 48 -19.70 -16.90 -2.44
C VAL A 48 -18.99 -16.13 -1.32
N LYS A 49 -17.68 -15.87 -1.45
CA LYS A 49 -16.92 -15.08 -0.46
C LYS A 49 -17.44 -13.66 -0.29
N LYS A 50 -17.95 -13.02 -1.35
CA LYS A 50 -18.53 -11.67 -1.27
C LYS A 50 -19.84 -11.69 -0.48
N ILE A 51 -20.70 -12.68 -0.74
CA ILE A 51 -21.97 -12.89 -0.04
C ILE A 51 -21.72 -13.19 1.45
N GLU A 52 -20.77 -14.07 1.76
CA GLU A 52 -20.39 -14.40 3.14
C GLU A 52 -19.97 -13.17 3.95
N ARG A 53 -19.17 -12.27 3.36
CA ARG A 53 -18.74 -11.03 4.02
C ARG A 53 -19.91 -10.12 4.38
N LEU A 54 -20.86 -9.95 3.46
CA LEU A 54 -22.04 -9.13 3.68
C LEU A 54 -22.95 -9.75 4.75
N LYS A 55 -23.14 -11.08 4.69
CA LYS A 55 -23.92 -11.82 5.67
C LYS A 55 -23.31 -11.68 7.07
N LEU A 56 -22.00 -11.87 7.21
CA LEU A 56 -21.29 -11.72 8.48
C LEU A 56 -21.48 -10.32 9.09
N VAL A 57 -21.32 -9.26 8.29
CA VAL A 57 -21.56 -7.89 8.76
C VAL A 57 -23.01 -7.69 9.16
N SER A 58 -23.95 -8.14 8.34
CA SER A 58 -25.39 -8.01 8.62
C SER A 58 -25.78 -8.69 9.93
N ASP A 59 -25.35 -9.94 10.12
CA ASP A 59 -25.61 -10.73 11.32
C ASP A 59 -24.98 -10.08 12.56
N THR A 60 -23.72 -9.65 12.46
CA THR A 60 -23.02 -8.96 13.55
C THR A 60 -23.72 -7.66 13.92
N CYS A 61 -24.13 -6.85 12.94
CA CYS A 61 -24.83 -5.59 13.17
C CYS A 61 -26.21 -5.80 13.79
N ARG A 62 -26.94 -6.85 13.41
CA ARG A 62 -28.22 -7.20 14.02
C ARG A 62 -28.07 -7.49 15.51
N LEU A 63 -27.02 -8.20 15.90
CA LEU A 63 -26.77 -8.61 17.29
C LEU A 63 -26.14 -7.50 18.13
N HIS A 64 -25.19 -6.74 17.57
CA HIS A 64 -24.28 -5.88 18.34
C HIS A 64 -24.29 -4.40 17.93
N SER A 65 -25.26 -3.94 17.12
CA SER A 65 -25.30 -2.54 16.64
C SER A 65 -25.18 -1.47 17.72
N ARG A 66 -25.67 -1.73 18.93
CA ARG A 66 -25.57 -0.79 20.08
C ARG A 66 -24.17 -0.75 20.70
N GLU A 67 -23.41 -1.83 20.60
CA GLU A 67 -22.04 -1.95 21.13
C GLU A 67 -20.99 -1.45 20.14
N ILE A 68 -21.29 -1.54 18.83
CA ILE A 68 -20.41 -1.09 17.76
C ILE A 68 -20.52 0.43 17.61
N ALA A 69 -19.71 1.15 18.37
CA ALA A 69 -19.59 2.60 18.27
C ALA A 69 -19.01 3.06 16.92
N GLY A 70 -19.09 4.35 16.62
CA GLY A 70 -18.43 4.95 15.47
C GLY A 70 -19.34 5.81 14.61
N ALA A 71 -18.85 6.14 13.43
CA ALA A 71 -19.48 7.06 12.50
C ALA A 71 -19.18 6.65 11.05
N VAL A 72 -19.77 7.37 10.11
CA VAL A 72 -19.51 7.30 8.67
C VAL A 72 -19.10 8.69 8.22
N GLU A 73 -17.79 8.98 8.27
CA GLU A 73 -17.26 10.35 8.21
C GLU A 73 -16.67 10.73 6.85
N GLN A 74 -16.14 9.76 6.09
CA GLN A 74 -15.39 10.02 4.86
C GLN A 74 -15.96 9.24 3.67
N VAL A 75 -17.07 9.71 3.11
CA VAL A 75 -17.70 9.08 1.95
C VAL A 75 -17.48 9.90 0.68
N TYR A 76 -16.94 9.25 -0.36
CA TYR A 76 -16.87 9.78 -1.72
C TYR A 76 -18.03 9.21 -2.54
N VAL A 77 -18.76 10.06 -3.26
CA VAL A 77 -19.92 9.62 -4.06
C VAL A 77 -19.72 10.03 -5.51
N TYR A 78 -19.79 9.06 -6.42
CA TYR A 78 -19.79 9.28 -7.86
C TYR A 78 -21.24 9.27 -8.32
N LYS A 79 -21.80 10.47 -8.44
CA LYS A 79 -23.24 10.67 -8.64
C LYS A 79 -23.75 10.05 -9.95
N ALA A 80 -22.96 10.11 -11.02
CA ALA A 80 -23.40 9.66 -12.35
C ALA A 80 -23.72 8.16 -12.41
N LYS A 81 -23.00 7.33 -11.65
CA LYS A 81 -23.26 5.88 -11.51
C LYS A 81 -23.82 5.50 -10.14
N ARG A 82 -24.13 6.48 -9.28
CA ARG A 82 -24.58 6.30 -7.89
C ARG A 82 -23.71 5.30 -7.12
N VAL A 83 -22.39 5.52 -7.10
CA VAL A 83 -21.45 4.66 -6.36
C VAL A 83 -20.81 5.43 -5.20
N ALA A 84 -21.01 4.95 -3.98
CA ALA A 84 -20.52 5.54 -2.74
C ALA A 84 -19.40 4.67 -2.13
N TYR A 85 -18.25 5.29 -1.89
CA TYR A 85 -17.07 4.69 -1.29
C TYR A 85 -16.84 5.27 0.11
N CYS A 86 -16.88 4.43 1.13
CA CYS A 86 -16.50 4.82 2.48
C CYS A 86 -14.99 4.61 2.67
N SER A 87 -14.24 5.70 2.79
CA SER A 87 -12.79 5.69 2.75
C SER A 87 -12.18 5.34 4.11
N THR A 88 -11.31 4.34 4.11
CA THR A 88 -10.56 3.87 5.27
C THR A 88 -9.07 3.89 4.96
N HIS A 89 -8.28 4.51 5.83
CA HIS A 89 -6.87 4.75 5.54
C HIS A 89 -6.03 3.46 5.66
N LYS A 90 -4.99 3.38 4.82
CA LYS A 90 -4.09 2.20 4.68
C LYS A 90 -4.78 0.92 4.18
N ILE A 91 -5.95 1.09 3.59
CA ILE A 91 -6.77 0.04 2.98
C ILE A 91 -7.07 0.47 1.52
N ALA A 92 -6.01 0.60 0.71
CA ALA A 92 -6.08 1.04 -0.70
C ALA A 92 -6.75 2.41 -0.95
N SER A 93 -6.96 3.24 0.08
CA SER A 93 -7.63 4.55 -0.08
C SER A 93 -6.99 5.44 -1.14
N THR A 94 -5.66 5.44 -1.29
CA THR A 94 -4.98 6.19 -2.35
C THR A 94 -5.52 5.84 -3.75
N PHE A 95 -5.73 4.55 -4.05
CA PHE A 95 -6.22 4.12 -5.36
C PHE A 95 -7.65 4.64 -5.60
N TRP A 96 -8.56 4.38 -4.66
CA TRP A 96 -9.94 4.84 -4.80
C TRP A 96 -10.05 6.37 -4.84
N ILE A 97 -9.31 7.10 -4.00
CA ILE A 97 -9.29 8.56 -4.03
C ILE A 97 -8.81 9.09 -5.40
N ARG A 98 -7.82 8.45 -6.04
CA ARG A 98 -7.41 8.79 -7.42
C ARG A 98 -8.53 8.59 -8.42
N VAL A 99 -9.23 7.45 -8.35
CA VAL A 99 -10.39 7.17 -9.20
C VAL A 99 -11.45 8.26 -9.05
N TYR A 100 -11.83 8.61 -7.81
CA TYR A 100 -12.81 9.67 -7.56
C TYR A 100 -12.33 11.06 -8.00
N ARG A 101 -11.05 11.40 -7.79
CA ARG A 101 -10.48 12.68 -8.29
C ARG A 101 -10.51 12.74 -9.82
N TRP A 102 -10.19 11.63 -10.49
CA TRP A 102 -10.21 11.52 -11.95
C TRP A 102 -11.64 11.65 -12.50
N LEU A 103 -12.61 10.92 -11.93
CA LEU A 103 -14.02 10.97 -12.31
C LEU A 103 -14.63 12.37 -12.23
N TYR A 104 -14.18 13.19 -11.27
CA TYR A 104 -14.62 14.57 -11.10
C TYR A 104 -13.75 15.60 -11.81
N ASN A 105 -12.72 15.17 -12.55
CA ASN A 105 -11.72 16.04 -13.16
C ASN A 105 -11.18 17.08 -12.13
N ASP A 106 -10.90 16.58 -10.92
CA ASP A 106 -10.43 17.35 -9.77
C ASP A 106 -8.92 17.12 -9.57
N THR A 107 -8.12 17.45 -10.58
CA THR A 107 -6.67 17.28 -10.56
C THR A 107 -5.96 18.63 -10.70
N ARG A 108 -4.63 18.65 -10.56
CA ARG A 108 -3.84 19.89 -10.69
C ARG A 108 -3.90 20.46 -12.11
N THR A 109 -3.78 19.60 -13.12
CA THR A 109 -3.67 19.97 -14.54
C THR A 109 -4.98 19.83 -15.30
N GLY A 110 -6.10 19.59 -14.60
CA GLY A 110 -7.37 19.30 -15.25
C GLY A 110 -7.42 17.86 -15.76
N HIS A 111 -7.65 17.67 -17.06
CA HIS A 111 -7.89 16.33 -17.60
C HIS A 111 -6.58 15.51 -17.60
N VAL A 112 -6.62 14.36 -16.94
CA VAL A 112 -5.52 13.40 -16.85
C VAL A 112 -6.00 12.10 -17.51
N ARG A 113 -5.13 11.38 -18.21
CA ARG A 113 -5.51 10.21 -19.02
C ARG A 113 -6.00 9.05 -18.16
N SER A 114 -5.21 8.63 -17.17
CA SER A 114 -5.57 7.57 -16.23
C SER A 114 -5.61 8.11 -14.79
N PRO A 115 -6.48 7.60 -13.90
CA PRO A 115 -6.38 7.86 -12.47
C PRO A 115 -5.02 7.45 -11.88
N LEU A 116 -4.31 6.49 -12.49
CA LEU A 116 -3.00 6.06 -12.02
C LEU A 116 -1.91 7.12 -12.21
N ASP A 117 -2.09 8.04 -13.17
CA ASP A 117 -1.17 9.15 -13.44
C ASP A 117 -1.23 10.26 -12.36
N ILE A 118 -2.25 10.25 -11.51
CA ILE A 118 -2.40 11.23 -10.45
C ILE A 118 -1.37 10.93 -9.34
N SER A 119 -0.43 11.86 -9.12
CA SER A 119 0.64 11.68 -8.12
C SER A 119 0.08 11.43 -6.70
N LYS A 120 0.82 10.69 -5.85
CA LYS A 120 0.44 10.49 -4.43
C LYS A 120 0.31 11.84 -3.71
N LEU A 121 1.16 12.81 -4.08
CA LEU A 121 1.12 14.16 -3.56
C LEU A 121 -0.21 14.85 -3.90
N ASP A 122 -0.65 14.80 -5.15
CA ASP A 122 -1.93 15.38 -5.58
C ASP A 122 -3.12 14.66 -4.99
N THR A 123 -3.01 13.34 -4.83
CA THR A 123 -4.10 12.53 -4.25
C THR A 123 -4.45 13.02 -2.84
N HIS A 124 -3.43 13.32 -2.02
CA HIS A 124 -3.61 13.58 -0.58
C HIS A 124 -3.43 15.03 -0.14
N LEU A 125 -2.66 15.85 -0.87
CA LEU A 125 -2.37 17.23 -0.47
C LEU A 125 -3.05 18.29 -1.34
N LEU A 126 -3.54 17.93 -2.54
CA LEU A 126 -4.24 18.90 -3.38
C LEU A 126 -5.66 19.12 -2.84
N LYS A 127 -5.94 20.37 -2.48
CA LYS A 127 -7.27 20.82 -2.03
C LYS A 127 -8.34 20.41 -3.04
N LEU A 128 -9.39 19.77 -2.54
CA LEU A 128 -10.53 19.37 -3.36
C LEU A 128 -11.31 20.61 -3.82
N LYS A 129 -11.59 20.69 -5.13
CA LYS A 129 -12.36 21.79 -5.73
C LYS A 129 -13.74 21.32 -6.19
N LYS A 130 -13.81 20.12 -6.78
CA LYS A 130 -15.02 19.56 -7.39
C LYS A 130 -15.53 18.35 -6.63
N LEU A 131 -14.61 17.47 -6.23
CA LEU A 131 -14.92 16.31 -5.40
C LEU A 131 -15.28 16.76 -3.98
N LYS A 132 -16.28 16.12 -3.37
CA LYS A 132 -16.72 16.41 -2.01
C LYS A 132 -16.62 15.17 -1.15
N VAL A 133 -16.04 15.33 0.05
CA VAL A 133 -16.09 14.32 1.13
C VAL A 133 -17.38 14.55 1.91
N ARG A 134 -18.11 13.47 2.20
CA ARG A 134 -19.41 13.52 2.86
C ARG A 134 -19.35 12.85 4.24
N ASP A 135 -19.96 13.49 5.23
CA ASP A 135 -20.17 12.94 6.57
C ASP A 135 -21.66 12.55 6.70
N VAL A 136 -21.93 11.26 6.51
CA VAL A 136 -23.29 10.68 6.52
C VAL A 136 -23.92 10.72 7.91
N THR A 137 -23.09 10.77 8.94
CA THR A 137 -23.53 10.80 10.33
C THR A 137 -24.17 12.14 10.64
N LYS A 138 -23.55 13.24 10.18
CA LYS A 138 -23.95 14.61 10.52
C LYS A 138 -24.93 15.25 9.54
N ASN A 139 -25.02 14.79 8.29
CA ASN A 139 -25.79 15.47 7.25
C ASN A 139 -26.89 14.58 6.64
N ALA A 140 -28.15 15.01 6.75
CA ALA A 140 -29.31 14.26 6.26
C ALA A 140 -29.37 14.13 4.72
N LEU A 141 -28.94 15.15 3.97
CA LEU A 141 -28.87 15.10 2.51
C LEU A 141 -27.78 14.13 2.04
N ASP A 142 -26.63 14.13 2.72
CA ASP A 142 -25.56 13.18 2.45
C ASP A 142 -26.01 11.75 2.75
N ARG A 143 -26.73 11.54 3.86
CA ARG A 143 -27.34 10.25 4.21
C ARG A 143 -28.32 9.77 3.14
N ALA A 144 -29.22 10.64 2.66
CA ALA A 144 -30.16 10.29 1.60
C ALA A 144 -29.46 9.94 0.27
N LEU A 145 -28.43 10.71 -0.10
CA LEU A 145 -27.62 10.47 -1.29
C LEU A 145 -26.89 9.13 -1.22
N VAL A 146 -26.22 8.85 -0.10
CA VAL A 146 -25.45 7.61 0.10
C VAL A 146 -26.38 6.40 0.16
N LYS A 147 -27.53 6.50 0.84
CA LYS A 147 -28.52 5.42 0.92
C LYS A 147 -29.07 4.98 -0.45
N ARG A 148 -29.09 5.88 -1.44
CA ARG A 148 -29.54 5.60 -2.82
C ARG A 148 -28.42 5.16 -3.77
N SER A 149 -27.21 4.99 -3.24
CA SER A 149 -26.02 4.60 -4.00
C SER A 149 -25.66 3.14 -3.73
N TYR A 150 -24.92 2.52 -4.65
CA TYR A 150 -24.16 1.29 -4.39
C TYR A 150 -23.00 1.62 -3.44
N ARG A 151 -23.03 1.09 -2.24
CA ARG A 151 -22.16 1.43 -1.12
C ARG A 151 -21.08 0.38 -0.97
N PHE A 152 -19.82 0.78 -1.06
CA PHE A 152 -18.72 -0.15 -0.85
C PHE A 152 -17.67 0.41 0.10
N LEU A 153 -17.00 -0.51 0.78
CA LEU A 153 -15.76 -0.23 1.51
C LEU A 153 -14.77 -1.35 1.24
N PHE A 154 -13.50 -1.04 1.52
CA PHE A 154 -12.46 -2.06 1.60
C PHE A 154 -12.00 -2.20 3.06
N THR A 155 -11.52 -3.39 3.38
CA THR A 155 -10.98 -3.76 4.70
C THR A 155 -9.63 -4.45 4.55
N ARG A 156 -8.88 -4.51 5.64
CA ARG A 156 -7.57 -5.17 5.71
C ARG A 156 -7.40 -5.80 7.09
N GLU A 157 -6.73 -6.94 7.13
CA GLU A 157 -6.38 -7.61 8.38
C GLU A 157 -5.67 -6.61 9.34
N PRO A 158 -6.18 -6.41 10.58
CA PRO A 158 -5.70 -5.36 11.48
C PRO A 158 -4.18 -5.33 11.72
N PHE A 159 -3.53 -6.47 11.97
CA PHE A 159 -2.09 -6.54 12.19
C PHE A 159 -1.30 -6.16 10.93
N ALA A 160 -1.76 -6.60 9.75
CA ALA A 160 -1.18 -6.19 8.47
C ALA A 160 -1.39 -4.70 8.19
N ARG A 161 -2.50 -4.11 8.61
CA ARG A 161 -2.77 -2.67 8.48
C ARG A 161 -1.83 -1.85 9.36
N LEU A 162 -1.66 -2.22 10.63
CA LEU A 162 -0.75 -1.54 11.55
C LEU A 162 0.71 -1.61 11.10
N TRP A 163 1.17 -2.75 10.58
CA TRP A 163 2.51 -2.87 9.99
C TRP A 163 2.70 -1.94 8.78
N SER A 164 1.69 -1.86 7.92
CA SER A 164 1.67 -0.96 6.76
C SER A 164 1.66 0.53 7.15
N VAL A 165 0.94 0.89 8.23
CA VAL A 165 1.00 2.24 8.81
C VAL A 165 2.42 2.54 9.26
N PHE A 166 3.02 1.64 10.03
CA PHE A 166 4.36 1.85 10.57
C PHE A 166 5.40 2.13 9.48
N ILE A 167 5.40 1.31 8.42
CA ILE A 167 6.30 1.49 7.29
C ILE A 167 6.08 2.85 6.60
N ASP A 168 4.83 3.21 6.32
CA ASP A 168 4.52 4.41 5.54
C ASP A 168 4.61 5.72 6.34
N LYS A 169 4.41 5.69 7.66
CA LYS A 169 4.30 6.89 8.52
C LYS A 169 5.47 7.12 9.47
N PHE A 170 6.18 6.07 9.86
CA PHE A 170 7.25 6.16 10.88
C PHE A 170 8.60 5.65 10.37
N LEU A 171 8.63 4.64 9.49
CA LEU A 171 9.87 4.28 8.77
C LEU A 171 10.16 5.28 7.65
N LEU A 172 9.18 5.54 6.78
CA LEU A 172 9.30 6.55 5.74
C LEU A 172 9.04 7.96 6.30
N PRO A 173 9.75 8.99 5.80
CA PRO A 173 9.50 10.38 6.20
C PRO A 173 8.06 10.82 5.91
N ASP A 174 7.36 11.25 6.96
CA ASP A 174 6.05 11.89 6.86
C ASP A 174 6.02 13.13 7.76
N ASN A 175 5.78 14.29 7.15
CA ASN A 175 5.89 15.57 7.84
C ASN A 175 4.95 15.67 9.06
N TYR A 176 3.73 15.16 8.94
CA TYR A 176 2.73 15.27 9.99
C TYR A 176 3.01 14.25 11.11
N PHE A 177 3.25 12.99 10.76
CA PHE A 177 3.47 11.94 11.75
C PHE A 177 4.79 12.08 12.50
N TRP A 178 5.84 12.56 11.85
CA TRP A 178 7.14 12.78 12.50
C TRP A 178 7.11 13.98 13.45
N SER A 179 6.42 15.06 13.07
CA SER A 179 6.37 16.27 13.90
C SER A 179 5.36 16.19 15.03
N ALA A 180 4.20 15.58 14.82
CA ALA A 180 3.12 15.52 15.80
C ALA A 180 3.10 14.20 16.60
N TYR A 181 3.12 13.06 15.90
CA TYR A 181 2.92 11.76 16.55
C TYR A 181 4.20 11.20 17.17
N SER A 182 5.37 11.40 16.56
CA SER A 182 6.60 10.82 17.12
C SER A 182 6.93 11.34 18.53
N PRO A 183 6.82 12.65 18.83
CA PRO A 183 6.91 13.15 20.20
C PRO A 183 5.79 12.61 21.12
N ALA A 184 4.55 12.53 20.63
CA ALA A 184 3.42 12.05 21.42
C ALA A 184 3.57 10.57 21.82
N ILE A 185 4.06 9.74 20.91
CA ILE A 185 4.37 8.33 21.13
C ILE A 185 5.46 8.21 22.20
N LYS A 186 6.59 8.91 22.05
CA LYS A 186 7.67 8.87 23.05
C LYS A 186 7.19 9.32 24.43
N LYS A 187 6.40 10.39 24.50
CA LYS A 187 5.82 10.89 25.76
C LYS A 187 4.87 9.87 26.39
N SER A 188 4.03 9.21 25.59
CA SER A 188 3.08 8.20 26.07
C SER A 188 3.78 6.96 26.63
N VAL A 189 4.89 6.54 26.03
CA VAL A 189 5.62 5.32 26.43
C VAL A 189 6.55 5.55 27.61
N TYR A 190 7.30 6.67 27.63
CA TYR A 190 8.35 6.91 28.63
C TYR A 190 8.01 7.96 29.69
N GLY A 191 6.87 8.65 29.55
CA GLY A 191 6.49 9.78 30.40
C GLY A 191 7.12 11.11 29.96
N PRO A 192 6.59 12.26 30.42
CA PRO A 192 7.04 13.60 30.03
C PRO A 192 8.50 13.89 30.37
N GLU A 193 8.99 13.40 31.51
CA GLU A 193 10.30 13.76 32.08
C GLU A 193 11.47 13.06 31.38
N LYS A 194 11.24 11.88 30.79
CA LYS A 194 12.29 11.08 30.14
C LYS A 194 12.54 11.44 28.67
N VAL A 195 11.69 12.28 28.07
CA VAL A 195 11.84 12.69 26.66
C VAL A 195 12.80 13.89 26.57
N LYS A 196 14.11 13.63 26.68
CA LYS A 196 15.15 14.65 26.45
C LYS A 196 15.32 14.93 24.96
N ASN A 197 15.59 16.20 24.64
CA ASN A 197 15.82 16.68 23.28
C ASN A 197 17.11 16.02 22.74
N PRO A 198 17.10 15.30 21.60
CA PRO A 198 18.35 14.97 20.93
C PRO A 198 18.89 16.27 20.32
N GLY A 199 19.64 17.03 21.12
CA GLY A 199 20.38 18.20 20.67
C GLY A 199 21.41 17.82 19.63
N SER A 200 21.55 18.69 18.64
CA SER A 200 22.62 18.75 17.64
C SER A 200 23.98 18.26 18.16
N ARG A 201 24.64 17.39 17.37
CA ARG A 201 25.99 16.82 17.56
C ARG A 201 26.09 15.63 18.52
N SER A 202 25.56 14.49 18.08
CA SER A 202 26.30 13.24 18.21
C SER A 202 26.49 12.68 16.80
N ARG A 203 27.68 12.15 16.50
CA ARG A 203 27.92 11.38 15.27
C ARG A 203 26.83 10.32 15.20
N GLN A 204 25.86 10.48 14.29
CA GLN A 204 24.89 9.44 13.99
C GLN A 204 25.65 8.27 13.39
N LYS A 205 26.14 7.34 14.23
CA LYS A 205 26.45 5.99 13.79
C LYS A 205 25.17 5.46 13.14
N ALA A 206 25.32 4.81 11.98
CA ALA A 206 24.22 4.19 11.25
C ALA A 206 23.32 3.43 12.23
N PRO A 207 21.99 3.66 12.24
CA PRO A 207 21.14 3.11 13.27
C PRO A 207 21.06 1.59 13.12
N ALA A 208 21.67 0.89 14.07
CA ALA A 208 21.27 -0.43 14.50
C ALA A 208 19.82 -0.33 15.03
N GLY A 209 18.96 -1.26 14.61
CA GLY A 209 17.64 -1.46 15.21
C GLY A 209 16.53 -0.48 14.80
N ILE A 210 15.95 -0.65 13.61
CA ILE A 210 14.53 -0.27 13.37
C ILE A 210 13.61 -1.51 13.48
N ILE A 211 14.19 -2.69 13.59
CA ILE A 211 13.57 -3.89 14.17
C ILE A 211 14.71 -4.59 14.91
N ASP A 212 14.54 -4.89 16.19
CA ASP A 212 15.51 -5.71 16.93
C ASP A 212 15.26 -7.20 16.60
N ILE A 213 15.45 -7.55 15.31
CA ILE A 213 15.49 -8.94 14.89
C ILE A 213 16.88 -9.41 15.27
N LYS A 214 16.99 -10.22 16.32
CA LYS A 214 18.21 -11.01 16.58
C LYS A 214 18.50 -11.81 15.30
N ARG A 215 19.47 -11.35 14.49
CA ARG A 215 19.88 -12.01 13.25
C ARG A 215 20.78 -13.20 13.59
N PRO A 216 20.45 -14.44 13.21
CA PRO A 216 21.46 -15.49 13.17
C PRO A 216 22.45 -15.18 12.02
N LEU A 217 23.74 -15.17 12.33
CA LEU A 217 24.82 -15.09 11.36
C LEU A 217 24.86 -16.40 10.57
N VAL A 218 24.21 -16.45 9.41
CA VAL A 218 24.44 -17.51 8.42
C VAL A 218 25.53 -17.02 7.47
N LYS A 219 26.69 -17.69 7.47
CA LYS A 219 27.77 -17.44 6.52
C LYS A 219 27.26 -17.73 5.10
N PRO A 220 27.48 -16.85 4.10
CA PRO A 220 27.06 -17.12 2.73
C PRO A 220 27.90 -18.25 2.11
N PRO A 221 27.31 -19.15 1.30
CA PRO A 221 28.08 -19.95 0.36
C PRO A 221 28.65 -19.06 -0.75
N ALA A 222 29.82 -19.43 -1.25
CA ALA A 222 30.57 -18.71 -2.26
C ALA A 222 29.85 -18.70 -3.62
N ALA A 223 29.23 -17.56 -3.97
CA ALA A 223 28.78 -17.27 -5.34
C ALA A 223 28.95 -15.78 -5.66
N ALA A 224 30.21 -15.31 -5.67
CA ALA A 224 30.57 -13.91 -5.92
C ALA A 224 31.21 -13.66 -7.31
N ALA A 225 31.02 -14.55 -8.29
CA ALA A 225 31.79 -14.49 -9.54
C ALA A 225 31.06 -13.89 -10.76
N VAL A 226 29.73 -13.73 -10.77
CA VAL A 226 29.00 -13.44 -12.03
C VAL A 226 28.66 -11.95 -12.24
N PHE A 227 28.78 -11.08 -11.21
CA PHE A 227 28.23 -9.72 -11.27
C PHE A 227 29.23 -8.58 -11.61
N ARG A 228 30.50 -8.88 -11.90
CA ARG A 228 31.49 -7.85 -12.26
C ARG A 228 31.27 -7.21 -13.65
N ALA A 229 30.54 -7.87 -14.55
CA ALA A 229 30.38 -7.40 -15.93
C ALA A 229 29.40 -6.23 -16.12
N ALA A 230 28.47 -5.98 -15.20
CA ALA A 230 27.40 -4.98 -15.39
C ALA A 230 27.80 -3.54 -15.03
N VAL A 231 29.00 -3.31 -14.48
CA VAL A 231 29.42 -2.00 -13.93
C VAL A 231 30.51 -1.32 -14.77
N GLN A 232 31.10 -1.98 -15.76
CA GLN A 232 32.21 -1.41 -16.54
C GLN A 232 31.80 -0.63 -17.80
N ASN A 233 30.52 -0.60 -18.20
CA ASN A 233 30.13 -0.06 -19.52
C ASN A 233 29.25 1.20 -19.52
N VAL A 234 29.42 2.09 -18.53
CA VAL A 234 28.84 3.46 -18.58
C VAL A 234 29.79 4.44 -17.91
N ASN A 235 30.99 4.60 -18.47
CA ASN A 235 31.89 5.69 -18.08
C ASN A 235 32.65 6.17 -19.31
N ASN A 236 31.92 6.65 -20.32
CA ASN A 236 32.54 7.41 -21.40
C ASN A 236 31.52 8.30 -22.13
N GLN A 237 31.02 9.33 -21.45
CA GLN A 237 30.49 10.53 -22.13
C GLN A 237 30.84 11.77 -21.29
N ASN A 238 31.93 12.43 -21.66
CA ASN A 238 32.18 13.83 -21.33
C ASN A 238 31.08 14.67 -21.97
N VAL A 239 30.30 15.40 -21.18
CA VAL A 239 29.37 16.41 -21.69
C VAL A 239 29.62 17.71 -20.94
N ALA A 240 30.02 18.72 -21.71
CA ALA A 240 30.35 20.07 -21.28
C ALA A 240 29.15 20.81 -20.67
N ALA A 241 29.45 21.77 -19.78
CA ALA A 241 28.47 22.63 -19.14
C ALA A 241 27.82 23.61 -20.14
N PRO A 242 26.50 23.86 -20.06
CA PRO A 242 25.86 24.92 -20.83
C PRO A 242 25.95 26.29 -20.10
N PRO A 243 25.89 27.42 -20.83
CA PRO A 243 26.11 28.78 -20.32
C PRO A 243 24.89 29.33 -19.55
N PRO A 244 25.05 30.44 -18.79
CA PRO A 244 24.00 30.95 -17.92
C PRO A 244 22.93 31.70 -18.72
N VAL A 245 21.66 31.39 -18.46
CA VAL A 245 20.53 32.16 -19.02
C VAL A 245 19.80 32.91 -17.91
N SER A 246 19.82 34.23 -18.12
CA SER A 246 19.01 35.34 -17.62
C SER A 246 17.79 35.06 -16.72
N THR A 247 17.72 35.88 -15.69
CA THR A 247 16.67 36.01 -14.68
C THR A 247 15.39 36.63 -15.23
N ALA A 248 14.29 35.87 -15.20
CA ALA A 248 12.94 36.43 -15.16
C ALA A 248 12.15 35.75 -14.03
N ARG A 249 11.76 36.54 -13.02
CA ARG A 249 10.86 36.11 -11.94
C ARG A 249 9.45 35.90 -12.50
N PRO A 250 8.73 34.85 -12.05
CA PRO A 250 7.29 34.95 -11.92
C PRO A 250 6.84 34.85 -10.46
N ALA A 251 5.96 35.79 -10.13
CA ALA A 251 4.99 35.89 -9.04
C ALA A 251 5.06 34.89 -7.88
N ALA A 252 5.24 35.44 -6.68
CA ALA A 252 4.96 34.80 -5.42
C ALA A 252 3.49 34.34 -5.36
N PHE A 253 3.27 33.01 -5.25
CA PHE A 253 1.96 32.46 -4.91
C PHE A 253 1.84 32.40 -3.38
N THR A 254 0.94 33.24 -2.86
CA THR A 254 0.48 33.21 -1.48
C THR A 254 -0.36 31.95 -1.24
N TYR A 255 0.09 31.13 -0.29
CA TYR A 255 -0.63 29.96 0.21
C TYR A 255 -1.82 30.40 1.05
N VAL A 256 -3.03 29.89 0.78
CA VAL A 256 -4.20 30.07 1.67
C VAL A 256 -4.98 28.77 1.91
N ARG A 257 -5.12 28.49 3.22
CA ARG A 257 -6.04 27.62 3.99
C ARG A 257 -6.00 26.11 3.80
N GLU A 258 -5.11 25.53 4.61
CA GLU A 258 -5.30 24.33 5.44
C GLU A 258 -6.73 24.20 5.96
N GLN A 259 -7.41 23.11 5.61
CA GLN A 259 -8.46 22.55 6.44
C GLN A 259 -8.02 21.12 6.75
N ASN A 260 -7.61 20.93 8.01
CA ASN A 260 -7.26 19.69 8.71
C ASN A 260 -5.85 19.10 8.56
N LEU A 261 -4.84 19.92 8.21
CA LEU A 261 -3.49 19.72 8.75
C LEU A 261 -3.31 20.75 9.88
N PRO A 262 -2.84 20.37 11.08
CA PRO A 262 -2.48 21.37 12.07
C PRO A 262 -1.39 22.27 11.49
N ALA A 263 -1.48 23.56 11.82
CA ALA A 263 -0.56 24.60 11.38
C ALA A 263 0.90 24.12 11.45
N PRO A 264 1.80 24.57 10.54
CA PRO A 264 3.19 24.17 10.56
C PRO A 264 3.75 24.57 11.93
N ILE A 265 4.12 23.56 12.71
CA ILE A 265 4.64 23.73 14.07
C ILE A 265 5.91 24.59 13.93
N ARG A 266 5.82 25.86 14.35
CA ARG A 266 6.94 26.83 14.37
C ARG A 266 8.06 26.47 15.37
N LYS A 267 7.89 25.39 16.14
CA LYS A 267 8.91 24.88 17.08
C LYS A 267 9.91 23.99 16.31
N PRO A 268 11.19 23.95 16.70
CA PRO A 268 12.16 23.04 16.08
C PRO A 268 11.62 21.62 16.11
N VAL A 269 11.51 20.99 14.94
CA VAL A 269 10.97 19.64 14.80
C VAL A 269 11.87 18.69 15.59
N ARG A 270 11.35 18.10 16.66
CA ARG A 270 12.07 17.08 17.43
C ARG A 270 12.00 15.77 16.65
N CYS A 271 13.16 15.30 16.22
CA CYS A 271 13.27 14.14 15.36
C CYS A 271 13.41 12.88 16.21
N PHE A 272 12.27 12.26 16.55
CA PHE A 272 12.27 10.99 17.29
C PHE A 272 12.18 9.82 16.33
N ASN A 273 13.09 8.85 16.47
CA ASN A 273 12.94 7.58 15.79
C ASN A 273 12.00 6.69 16.61
N VAL A 274 10.81 6.40 16.06
CA VAL A 274 9.78 5.57 16.70
C VAL A 274 9.99 4.11 16.34
N THR A 275 10.00 3.23 17.34
CA THR A 275 10.02 1.77 17.10
C THR A 275 8.60 1.23 16.90
N PHE A 276 8.48 0.05 16.29
CA PHE A 276 7.17 -0.58 16.09
C PHE A 276 6.45 -0.88 17.41
N SER A 277 7.20 -1.36 18.42
CA SER A 277 6.66 -1.60 19.76
C SER A 277 6.13 -0.32 20.41
N GLU A 278 6.86 0.80 20.30
CA GLU A 278 6.40 2.09 20.85
C GLU A 278 5.13 2.58 20.18
N PHE A 279 5.05 2.45 18.84
CA PHE A 279 3.86 2.80 18.07
C PHE A 279 2.64 2.00 18.53
N LEU A 280 2.79 0.69 18.70
CA LEU A 280 1.70 -0.18 19.15
C LEU A 280 1.30 0.09 20.61
N GLN A 281 2.29 0.31 21.49
CA GLN A 281 2.02 0.68 22.88
C GLN A 281 1.25 2.01 22.97
N TYR A 282 1.59 2.98 22.12
CA TYR A 282 0.85 4.24 22.04
C TYR A 282 -0.62 4.03 21.66
N ILE A 283 -0.90 3.15 20.69
CA ILE A 283 -2.29 2.82 20.31
C ILE A 283 -3.07 2.29 21.51
N VAL A 284 -2.51 1.32 22.23
CA VAL A 284 -3.14 0.73 23.41
C VAL A 284 -3.34 1.78 24.51
N ASN A 285 -2.33 2.60 24.77
CA ASN A 285 -2.42 3.65 25.78
C ASN A 285 -3.54 4.65 25.48
N VAL A 286 -3.65 5.13 24.24
CA VAL A 286 -4.71 6.07 23.83
C VAL A 286 -6.08 5.42 23.87
N ALA A 287 -6.19 4.16 23.40
CA ALA A 287 -7.45 3.44 23.41
C ALA A 287 -7.98 3.22 24.83
N ASN A 288 -7.10 2.88 25.78
CA ASN A 288 -7.46 2.67 27.18
C ASN A 288 -7.79 3.98 27.92
N GLN A 289 -7.06 5.07 27.65
CA GLN A 289 -7.22 6.33 28.38
C GLN A 289 -8.36 7.22 27.88
N ARG A 290 -8.73 7.10 26.59
CA ARG A 290 -9.73 7.98 25.96
C ARG A 290 -10.80 7.17 25.27
N SER A 291 -10.41 6.47 24.20
CA SER A 291 -11.23 5.60 23.35
C SER A 291 -10.43 5.33 22.07
N GLY A 292 -10.69 4.19 21.42
CA GLY A 292 -10.19 3.93 20.07
C GLY A 292 -10.61 5.01 19.04
N LYS A 293 -11.69 5.76 19.29
CA LYS A 293 -12.12 6.90 18.46
C LYS A 293 -11.09 8.04 18.41
N ALA A 294 -10.29 8.22 19.47
CA ALA A 294 -9.31 9.30 19.58
C ALA A 294 -8.00 9.03 18.81
N LEU A 295 -7.84 7.81 18.27
CA LEU A 295 -6.72 7.43 17.42
C LEU A 295 -6.84 8.08 16.03
N ASP A 296 -5.71 8.27 15.36
CA ASP A 296 -5.67 8.77 13.98
C ASP A 296 -6.36 7.83 13.00
N ASP A 297 -7.02 8.38 11.97
CA ASP A 297 -7.71 7.63 10.92
C ASP A 297 -6.84 6.57 10.24
N HIS A 298 -5.51 6.77 10.20
CA HIS A 298 -4.58 5.81 9.63
C HIS A 298 -4.48 4.50 10.41
N PHE A 299 -4.65 4.54 11.73
CA PHE A 299 -4.44 3.39 12.62
C PHE A 299 -5.54 3.19 13.67
N ARG A 300 -6.63 3.95 13.64
CA ARG A 300 -7.83 3.62 14.43
C ARG A 300 -8.60 2.45 13.80
N PRO A 301 -9.32 1.64 14.58
CA PRO A 301 -10.21 0.61 14.04
C PRO A 301 -11.20 1.17 13.00
N VAL A 302 -11.47 0.39 11.95
CA VAL A 302 -12.24 0.80 10.78
C VAL A 302 -13.64 1.28 11.15
N HIS A 303 -14.31 0.56 12.06
CA HIS A 303 -15.68 0.86 12.47
C HIS A 303 -15.85 2.28 13.07
N TYR A 304 -14.79 2.90 13.60
CA TYR A 304 -14.89 4.27 14.12
C TYR A 304 -15.10 5.33 13.03
N GLY A 305 -14.49 5.18 11.86
CA GLY A 305 -14.62 6.14 10.75
C GLY A 305 -15.57 5.68 9.64
N CYS A 306 -15.75 4.37 9.53
CA CYS A 306 -16.65 3.72 8.58
C CYS A 306 -17.40 2.57 9.27
N ASN A 307 -18.36 2.91 10.12
CA ASN A 307 -19.20 1.93 10.81
C ASN A 307 -20.10 1.21 9.78
N PRO A 308 -19.92 -0.11 9.56
CA PRO A 308 -20.68 -0.82 8.54
C PRO A 308 -22.16 -1.00 8.90
N CYS A 309 -22.52 -0.96 10.19
CA CYS A 309 -23.92 -1.03 10.63
C CYS A 309 -24.69 0.26 10.30
N LEU A 310 -23.99 1.40 10.25
CA LEU A 310 -24.56 2.68 9.83
C LEU A 310 -24.47 2.88 8.30
N PHE A 311 -23.37 2.42 7.69
CA PHE A 311 -23.13 2.58 6.26
C PHE A 311 -23.94 1.58 5.41
N ASN A 312 -24.27 0.41 5.96
CA ASN A 312 -25.02 -0.66 5.30
C ASN A 312 -24.47 -1.01 3.90
N PRO A 313 -23.25 -1.54 3.79
CA PRO A 313 -22.57 -1.72 2.51
C PRO A 313 -23.27 -2.76 1.62
N ASP A 314 -23.26 -2.51 0.31
CA ASP A 314 -23.64 -3.46 -0.73
C ASP A 314 -22.42 -4.30 -1.19
N PHE A 315 -21.19 -3.88 -0.84
CA PHE A 315 -19.96 -4.62 -1.12
C PHE A 315 -18.85 -4.37 -0.10
N ILE A 316 -18.14 -5.44 0.26
CA ILE A 316 -16.97 -5.39 1.14
C ILE A 316 -15.79 -6.07 0.45
N GLY A 317 -14.87 -5.24 -0.03
CA GLY A 317 -13.59 -5.70 -0.57
C GLY A 317 -12.58 -5.94 0.54
N LYS A 318 -11.62 -6.82 0.27
CA LYS A 318 -10.46 -7.08 1.13
C LYS A 318 -9.17 -6.74 0.38
N ILE A 319 -8.19 -6.15 1.06
CA ILE A 319 -6.87 -5.88 0.47
C ILE A 319 -6.18 -7.17 0.04
N GLU A 320 -6.42 -8.24 0.79
CA GLU A 320 -5.89 -9.58 0.51
C GLU A 320 -6.40 -10.16 -0.83
N SER A 321 -7.58 -9.73 -1.29
CA SER A 321 -8.21 -10.09 -2.58
C SER A 321 -8.44 -8.87 -3.48
N MET A 322 -7.65 -7.80 -3.32
CA MET A 322 -7.91 -6.51 -3.99
C MET A 322 -8.02 -6.62 -5.51
N ARG A 323 -7.21 -7.48 -6.14
CA ARG A 323 -7.23 -7.68 -7.60
C ARG A 323 -8.60 -8.12 -8.11
N THR A 324 -9.22 -9.11 -7.48
CA THR A 324 -10.54 -9.62 -7.87
C THR A 324 -11.66 -8.73 -7.33
N ASP A 325 -11.51 -8.20 -6.13
CA ASP A 325 -12.54 -7.40 -5.47
C ASP A 325 -12.73 -6.02 -6.11
N SER A 326 -11.67 -5.44 -6.69
CA SER A 326 -11.76 -4.14 -7.35
C SER A 326 -12.52 -4.23 -8.67
N GLU A 327 -12.53 -5.41 -9.32
CA GLU A 327 -13.19 -5.62 -10.60
C GLU A 327 -14.69 -5.34 -10.57
N GLU A 328 -15.38 -5.87 -9.55
CA GLU A 328 -16.81 -5.65 -9.34
C GLU A 328 -17.16 -4.16 -9.24
N VAL A 329 -16.38 -3.43 -8.45
CA VAL A 329 -16.61 -2.00 -8.21
C VAL A 329 -16.29 -1.18 -9.47
N LEU A 330 -15.21 -1.51 -10.17
CA LEU A 330 -14.82 -0.82 -11.41
C LEU A 330 -15.85 -1.04 -12.52
N ARG A 331 -16.39 -2.26 -12.65
CA ARG A 331 -17.48 -2.56 -13.59
C ARG A 331 -18.71 -1.70 -13.34
N ARG A 332 -19.14 -1.59 -12.08
CA ARG A 332 -20.27 -0.71 -11.71
C ARG A 332 -20.03 0.76 -12.00
N MET A 333 -18.78 1.21 -11.95
CA MET A 333 -18.41 2.57 -12.31
C MET A 333 -18.26 2.78 -13.83
N GLY A 334 -18.26 1.72 -14.65
CA GLY A 334 -17.94 1.79 -16.08
C GLY A 334 -16.46 2.04 -16.35
N LEU A 335 -15.58 1.50 -15.48
CA LEU A 335 -14.13 1.70 -15.50
C LEU A 335 -13.37 0.39 -15.75
N GLU A 336 -13.97 -0.54 -16.49
CA GLU A 336 -13.39 -1.84 -16.84
C GLU A 336 -12.07 -1.71 -17.61
N PHE A 337 -11.89 -0.60 -18.33
CA PHE A 337 -10.66 -0.30 -19.06
C PHE A 337 -9.44 -0.17 -18.14
N LEU A 338 -9.63 0.01 -16.82
CA LEU A 338 -8.53 0.04 -15.84
C LEU A 338 -8.06 -1.36 -15.40
N LEU A 339 -8.84 -2.42 -15.66
CA LEU A 339 -8.51 -3.77 -15.23
C LEU A 339 -7.19 -4.30 -15.80
N PRO A 340 -6.84 -4.06 -17.09
CA PRO A 340 -5.53 -4.45 -17.62
C PRO A 340 -4.38 -3.79 -16.86
N GLU A 341 -4.48 -2.49 -16.53
CA GLU A 341 -3.45 -1.77 -15.76
C GLU A 341 -3.27 -2.32 -14.35
N LEU A 342 -4.37 -2.76 -13.71
CA LEU A 342 -4.35 -3.40 -12.39
C LEU A 342 -3.84 -4.84 -12.39
N SER A 343 -3.92 -5.52 -13.54
CA SER A 343 -3.46 -6.89 -13.72
C SER A 343 -1.97 -6.99 -14.07
N ASN A 344 -1.35 -5.87 -14.43
CA ASN A 344 0.01 -5.81 -14.94
C ASN A 344 1.04 -6.06 -13.82
N SER A 345 2.11 -6.79 -14.14
CA SER A 345 3.24 -7.08 -13.24
C SER A 345 3.99 -5.81 -12.79
N SER A 346 3.74 -4.67 -13.43
CA SER A 346 4.38 -3.38 -13.15
C SER A 346 3.85 -2.66 -11.89
N HIS A 347 2.83 -3.17 -11.19
CA HIS A 347 2.31 -2.51 -9.98
C HIS A 347 3.40 -2.24 -8.92
N VAL A 348 4.31 -3.20 -8.72
CA VAL A 348 5.43 -3.01 -7.78
C VAL A 348 6.36 -1.90 -8.24
N GLU A 349 6.70 -1.85 -9.52
CA GLU A 349 7.54 -0.78 -10.08
C GLU A 349 6.89 0.60 -9.94
N GLN A 350 5.59 0.69 -10.21
CA GLN A 350 4.83 1.93 -10.05
C GLN A 350 4.81 2.37 -8.58
N GLU A 351 4.64 1.44 -7.65
CA GLU A 351 4.67 1.73 -6.21
C GLU A 351 6.06 2.19 -5.76
N MET A 352 7.12 1.49 -6.18
CA MET A 352 8.51 1.88 -5.89
C MET A 352 8.81 3.29 -6.41
N ASN A 353 8.45 3.56 -7.67
CA ASN A 353 8.59 4.89 -8.27
C ASN A 353 7.85 5.97 -7.49
N MET A 354 6.58 5.72 -7.21
CA MET A 354 5.71 6.67 -6.51
C MET A 354 6.19 6.96 -5.09
N LEU A 355 6.65 5.93 -4.35
CA LEU A 355 7.22 6.10 -3.03
C LEU A 355 8.55 6.86 -3.07
N THR A 356 9.44 6.53 -4.00
CA THR A 356 10.70 7.25 -4.17
C THR A 356 10.45 8.71 -4.50
N ASP A 357 9.66 9.01 -5.53
CA ASP A 357 9.38 10.39 -5.95
C ASP A 357 8.74 11.21 -4.84
N PHE A 358 7.72 10.65 -4.17
CA PHE A 358 7.02 11.34 -3.10
C PHE A 358 7.96 11.71 -1.94
N ASN A 359 8.80 10.77 -1.49
CA ASN A 359 9.68 11.01 -0.34
C ASN A 359 10.85 11.94 -0.69
N PHE A 360 11.42 11.83 -1.89
CA PHE A 360 12.44 12.79 -2.37
C PHE A 360 11.86 14.20 -2.55
N GLU A 361 10.65 14.33 -3.11
CA GLU A 361 9.98 15.62 -3.25
C GLU A 361 9.77 16.29 -1.89
N ILE A 362 9.29 15.53 -0.88
CA ILE A 362 9.05 16.05 0.47
C ILE A 362 10.34 16.46 1.16
N VAL A 363 11.32 15.56 1.22
CA VAL A 363 12.52 15.75 2.05
C VAL A 363 13.53 16.66 1.39
N ILE A 364 13.78 16.49 0.10
CA ILE A 364 14.87 17.15 -0.61
C ILE A 364 14.38 18.46 -1.23
N LYS A 365 13.32 18.39 -2.06
CA LYS A 365 12.85 19.54 -2.83
C LYS A 365 12.08 20.53 -1.98
N LYS A 366 11.12 20.06 -1.18
CA LYS A 366 10.35 20.89 -0.25
C LYS A 366 11.07 21.16 1.08
N LYS A 367 12.21 20.50 1.33
CA LYS A 367 13.01 20.65 2.56
C LYS A 367 12.21 20.38 3.85
N LEU A 368 11.10 19.66 3.75
CA LEU A 368 10.32 19.22 4.91
C LEU A 368 11.12 18.12 5.60
N GLN A 369 11.24 18.14 6.93
CA GLN A 369 12.02 17.16 7.69
C GLN A 369 13.55 17.17 7.43
N LYS A 370 14.11 18.23 6.81
CA LYS A 370 15.57 18.36 6.61
C LYS A 370 16.40 18.27 7.91
N SER A 371 15.79 18.61 9.05
CA SER A 371 16.43 18.50 10.37
C SER A 371 16.41 17.08 10.93
N CYS A 372 15.59 16.18 10.36
CA CYS A 372 15.36 14.84 10.86
C CYS A 372 15.96 13.73 10.02
N VAL A 373 16.20 13.99 8.73
CA VAL A 373 16.65 12.98 7.77
C VAL A 373 17.70 13.57 6.85
N THR A 374 18.87 12.93 6.80
CA THR A 374 19.90 13.21 5.80
C THR A 374 19.55 12.58 4.46
N HIS A 375 20.19 12.99 3.35
CA HIS A 375 19.94 12.37 2.04
C HIS A 375 20.21 10.85 2.07
N ALA A 376 21.33 10.43 2.66
CA ALA A 376 21.63 9.01 2.87
C ALA A 376 20.62 8.34 3.80
N GLY A 377 20.16 9.03 4.85
CA GLY A 377 19.13 8.53 5.75
C GLY A 377 17.79 8.28 5.06
N LEU A 378 17.39 9.13 4.11
CA LEU A 378 16.18 8.95 3.30
C LEU A 378 16.30 7.69 2.44
N GLU A 379 17.40 7.56 1.69
CA GLU A 379 17.63 6.41 0.82
C GLU A 379 17.70 5.12 1.60
N SER A 380 18.40 5.11 2.75
CA SER A 380 18.46 3.96 3.66
C SER A 380 17.06 3.52 4.13
N ARG A 381 16.16 4.48 4.44
CA ARG A 381 14.77 4.20 4.85
C ARG A 381 13.93 3.66 3.69
N LEU A 382 14.09 4.21 2.48
CA LEU A 382 13.42 3.71 1.28
C LEU A 382 13.86 2.27 0.96
N ILE A 383 15.15 1.97 1.03
CA ILE A 383 15.68 0.62 0.83
C ILE A 383 15.03 -0.35 1.82
N ARG A 384 15.04 -0.04 3.12
CA ARG A 384 14.39 -0.86 4.14
C ARG A 384 12.89 -1.04 3.89
N ALA A 385 12.19 0.01 3.48
CA ALA A 385 10.77 -0.10 3.13
C ALA A 385 10.53 -1.04 1.95
N PHE A 386 11.38 -1.02 0.92
CA PHE A 386 11.30 -1.94 -0.21
C PHE A 386 11.60 -3.39 0.19
N VAL A 387 12.57 -3.60 1.08
CA VAL A 387 12.88 -4.93 1.64
C VAL A 387 11.71 -5.46 2.47
N TYR A 388 11.15 -4.66 3.37
CA TYR A 388 10.02 -5.07 4.21
C TYR A 388 8.74 -5.35 3.41
N ASN A 389 8.57 -4.69 2.27
CA ASN A 389 7.45 -4.95 1.36
C ASN A 389 7.70 -6.11 0.39
N GLY A 390 8.89 -6.71 0.40
CA GLY A 390 9.27 -7.87 -0.41
C GLY A 390 9.82 -7.53 -1.80
N TYR A 391 10.01 -6.24 -2.11
CA TYR A 391 10.45 -5.77 -3.44
C TYR A 391 11.95 -5.96 -3.64
N LEU A 392 12.76 -5.69 -2.62
CA LEU A 392 14.20 -5.92 -2.65
C LEU A 392 14.59 -7.04 -1.69
N THR A 393 15.65 -7.76 -2.01
CA THR A 393 16.24 -8.78 -1.11
C THR A 393 17.09 -8.12 -0.01
N GLU A 394 17.44 -8.89 1.01
CA GLU A 394 18.40 -8.47 2.03
C GLU A 394 19.82 -8.33 1.47
N GLU A 395 20.12 -9.01 0.38
CA GLU A 395 21.37 -8.83 -0.35
C GLU A 395 21.40 -7.48 -1.08
N ASP A 396 20.32 -7.13 -1.76
CA ASP A 396 20.14 -5.81 -2.36
C ASP A 396 20.28 -4.70 -1.30
N GLU A 397 19.73 -4.91 -0.09
CA GLU A 397 19.93 -3.97 1.01
C GLU A 397 21.42 -3.79 1.33
N ARG A 398 22.16 -4.89 1.57
CA ARG A 398 23.59 -4.81 1.88
C ARG A 398 24.37 -4.10 0.77
N PHE A 399 24.06 -4.43 -0.49
CA PHE A 399 24.68 -3.82 -1.67
C PHE A 399 24.40 -2.32 -1.78
N LEU A 400 23.16 -1.89 -1.52
CA LEU A 400 22.77 -0.48 -1.62
C LEU A 400 23.27 0.36 -0.45
N GLN A 401 23.25 -0.18 0.77
CA GLN A 401 23.67 0.56 1.98
C GLN A 401 25.15 1.00 1.92
N SER A 402 26.00 0.30 1.16
CA SER A 402 27.40 0.71 0.96
C SER A 402 27.61 1.77 -0.13
N ARG A 403 26.53 2.19 -0.83
CA ARG A 403 26.60 3.07 -2.02
C ARG A 403 25.78 4.36 -1.88
N ILE A 404 24.95 4.47 -0.84
CA ILE A 404 24.18 5.69 -0.56
C ILE A 404 25.10 6.82 -0.03
N PRO A 405 24.80 8.10 -0.31
CA PRO A 405 23.66 8.58 -1.09
C PRO A 405 23.91 8.54 -2.61
N LEU A 406 22.88 8.18 -3.37
CA LEU A 406 22.89 8.07 -4.84
C LEU A 406 22.19 9.26 -5.51
N GLY A 407 21.25 9.92 -4.82
CA GLY A 407 20.38 10.95 -5.38
C GLY A 407 19.22 10.37 -6.20
N LEU A 408 18.14 11.15 -6.38
CA LEU A 408 16.85 10.66 -6.91
C LEU A 408 16.97 9.84 -8.20
N LYS A 409 17.61 10.40 -9.24
CA LYS A 409 17.68 9.76 -10.56
C LYS A 409 18.39 8.41 -10.49
N ARG A 410 19.58 8.38 -9.87
CA ARG A 410 20.39 7.16 -9.76
C ARG A 410 19.78 6.15 -8.78
N PHE A 411 19.27 6.61 -7.65
CA PHE A 411 18.59 5.75 -6.67
C PHE A 411 17.41 5.02 -7.34
N LYS A 412 16.52 5.75 -8.01
CA LYS A 412 15.37 5.19 -8.72
C LYS A 412 15.78 4.17 -9.78
N GLN A 413 16.76 4.53 -10.61
CA GLN A 413 17.30 3.63 -11.64
C GLN A 413 17.77 2.30 -11.01
N VAL A 414 18.65 2.37 -10.01
CA VAL A 414 19.27 1.18 -9.42
C VAL A 414 18.24 0.29 -8.72
N VAL A 415 17.32 0.84 -7.92
CA VAL A 415 16.35 0.01 -7.19
C VAL A 415 15.36 -0.70 -8.12
N LEU A 416 14.96 -0.06 -9.23
CA LEU A 416 14.10 -0.68 -10.23
C LEU A 416 14.85 -1.75 -11.03
N ASP A 417 16.11 -1.48 -11.39
CA ASP A 417 16.93 -2.45 -12.12
C ASP A 417 17.19 -3.70 -11.27
N LEU A 418 17.44 -3.54 -9.97
CA LEU A 418 17.58 -4.67 -9.04
C LEU A 418 16.27 -5.48 -8.94
N TYR A 419 15.13 -4.81 -8.78
CA TYR A 419 13.84 -5.49 -8.76
C TYR A 419 13.58 -6.29 -10.03
N LYS A 420 13.78 -5.68 -11.21
CA LYS A 420 13.60 -6.36 -12.51
C LYS A 420 14.51 -7.55 -12.69
N LYS A 421 15.80 -7.39 -12.39
CA LYS A 421 16.81 -8.46 -12.51
C LYS A 421 16.57 -9.62 -11.55
N SER A 422 15.94 -9.36 -10.41
CA SER A 422 15.67 -10.39 -9.41
C SER A 422 14.67 -11.46 -9.89
N GLY A 423 13.85 -11.16 -10.90
CA GLY A 423 12.84 -12.11 -11.41
C GLY A 423 11.78 -12.52 -10.38
N ARG A 424 11.64 -11.78 -9.27
CA ARG A 424 10.78 -12.16 -8.13
C ARG A 424 9.31 -12.20 -8.54
N THR A 425 8.65 -13.29 -8.15
CA THR A 425 7.21 -13.46 -8.38
C THR A 425 6.39 -12.72 -7.32
N SER A 426 5.09 -12.52 -7.59
CA SER A 426 4.16 -12.01 -6.56
C SER A 426 4.10 -12.89 -5.32
N ALA A 427 4.36 -14.20 -5.46
CA ALA A 427 4.44 -15.13 -4.33
C ALA A 427 5.69 -14.87 -3.47
N ASP A 428 6.84 -14.58 -4.09
CA ASP A 428 8.07 -14.23 -3.39
C ASP A 428 7.94 -12.91 -2.61
N VAL A 429 7.36 -11.90 -3.27
CA VAL A 429 7.07 -10.60 -2.64
C VAL A 429 6.14 -10.79 -1.44
N LYS A 430 5.04 -11.55 -1.61
CA LYS A 430 4.09 -11.83 -0.53
C LYS A 430 4.73 -12.60 0.62
N ARG A 431 5.55 -13.62 0.33
CA ARG A 431 6.23 -14.45 1.34
C ARG A 431 7.15 -13.60 2.20
N GLN A 432 8.03 -12.80 1.59
CA GLN A 432 8.97 -11.96 2.34
C GLN A 432 8.25 -10.88 3.15
N ARG A 433 7.24 -10.22 2.57
CA ARG A 433 6.40 -9.24 3.28
C ARG A 433 5.73 -9.85 4.50
N THR A 434 5.22 -11.08 4.36
CA THR A 434 4.56 -11.81 5.44
C THR A 434 5.56 -12.16 6.55
N ARG A 435 6.75 -12.64 6.19
CA ARG A 435 7.82 -12.95 7.15
C ARG A 435 8.21 -11.72 7.97
N TYR A 436 8.48 -10.59 7.34
CA TYR A 436 8.84 -9.35 8.07
C TYR A 436 7.71 -8.84 8.97
N LYS A 437 6.45 -8.98 8.55
CA LYS A 437 5.30 -8.70 9.41
C LYS A 437 5.36 -9.58 10.66
N GLN A 438 5.49 -10.89 10.48
CA GLN A 438 5.54 -11.86 11.59
C GLN A 438 6.70 -11.58 12.55
N GLU A 439 7.91 -11.38 12.03
CA GLU A 439 9.09 -11.06 12.83
C GLU A 439 8.91 -9.79 13.67
N ALA A 440 8.28 -8.76 13.10
CA ALA A 440 8.00 -7.51 13.82
C ALA A 440 7.05 -7.70 15.02
N TYR A 441 6.10 -8.64 14.93
CA TYR A 441 5.19 -8.96 16.04
C TYR A 441 5.74 -10.02 17.01
N LYS A 442 6.55 -10.96 16.53
CA LYS A 442 7.15 -12.03 17.34
C LYS A 442 8.00 -11.49 18.49
N GLY A 443 8.63 -10.33 18.31
CA GLY A 443 9.44 -9.67 19.33
C GLY A 443 8.66 -8.95 20.44
N LEU A 444 7.32 -8.90 20.37
CA LEU A 444 6.51 -8.06 21.27
C LEU A 444 6.03 -8.80 22.53
N PRO A 445 5.80 -8.11 23.66
CA PRO A 445 5.20 -8.73 24.85
C PRO A 445 3.78 -9.26 24.59
N LYS A 446 3.45 -10.45 25.09
CA LYS A 446 2.10 -11.03 24.97
C LYS A 446 0.99 -10.09 25.50
N PRO A 447 1.13 -9.43 26.66
CA PRO A 447 0.09 -8.50 27.15
C PRO A 447 -0.20 -7.33 26.19
N LEU A 448 0.81 -6.87 25.44
CA LEU A 448 0.62 -5.84 24.41
C LEU A 448 -0.20 -6.38 23.24
N LEU A 449 0.10 -7.61 22.77
CA LEU A 449 -0.66 -8.26 21.70
C LEU A 449 -2.12 -8.51 22.09
N ASP A 450 -2.35 -9.03 23.31
CA ASP A 450 -3.69 -9.26 23.84
C ASP A 450 -4.48 -7.95 23.96
N SER A 451 -3.82 -6.85 24.36
CA SER A 451 -4.45 -5.53 24.42
C SER A 451 -4.78 -4.97 23.03
N LEU A 452 -3.89 -5.14 22.05
CA LEU A 452 -4.16 -4.75 20.67
C LEU A 452 -5.35 -5.51 20.08
N GLN A 453 -5.45 -6.82 20.36
CA GLN A 453 -6.59 -7.62 19.92
C GLN A 453 -7.90 -7.02 20.42
N LYS A 454 -7.96 -6.61 21.70
CA LYS A 454 -9.14 -5.96 22.29
C LYS A 454 -9.45 -4.62 21.61
N VAL A 455 -8.45 -3.79 21.33
CA VAL A 455 -8.64 -2.50 20.65
C VAL A 455 -9.27 -2.67 19.26
N PHE A 456 -8.89 -3.72 18.53
CA PHE A 456 -9.39 -4.01 17.18
C PHE A 456 -10.48 -5.07 17.14
N HIS A 457 -11.06 -5.45 18.27
CA HIS A 457 -12.02 -6.55 18.39
C HIS A 457 -13.12 -6.51 17.31
N TRP A 458 -13.80 -5.38 17.17
CA TRP A 458 -14.87 -5.24 16.18
C TRP A 458 -14.40 -5.34 14.74
N ASP A 459 -13.17 -4.95 14.41
CA ASP A 459 -12.64 -5.13 13.06
C ASP A 459 -12.42 -6.62 12.74
N PHE A 460 -12.00 -7.42 13.74
CA PHE A 460 -11.89 -8.88 13.56
C PHE A 460 -13.27 -9.53 13.35
N VAL A 461 -14.24 -9.18 14.21
CA VAL A 461 -15.59 -9.76 14.17
C VAL A 461 -16.34 -9.34 12.91
N LEU A 462 -16.44 -8.04 12.64
CA LEU A 462 -17.23 -7.52 11.51
C LEU A 462 -16.71 -8.04 10.16
N PHE A 463 -15.39 -8.16 10.02
CA PHE A 463 -14.78 -8.44 8.72
C PHE A 463 -14.23 -9.85 8.61
N GLY A 464 -14.47 -10.72 9.59
CA GLY A 464 -14.07 -12.13 9.57
C GLY A 464 -12.57 -12.28 9.40
N TYR A 465 -11.81 -11.64 10.28
CA TYR A 465 -10.36 -11.84 10.38
C TYR A 465 -10.04 -12.67 11.63
N GLU A 466 -9.04 -13.54 11.53
CA GLU A 466 -8.57 -14.35 12.65
C GLU A 466 -8.03 -13.43 13.76
N PRO A 467 -8.62 -13.43 14.98
CA PRO A 467 -8.17 -12.57 16.07
C PRO A 467 -6.85 -13.04 16.71
N PHE A 468 -6.54 -14.34 16.65
CA PHE A 468 -5.34 -14.93 17.25
C PHE A 468 -4.52 -15.73 16.22
N PRO A 469 -3.99 -15.08 15.17
CA PRO A 469 -3.26 -15.77 14.13
C PRO A 469 -2.03 -16.48 14.70
N SER A 470 -1.95 -17.79 14.44
CA SER A 470 -0.89 -18.68 14.96
C SER A 470 0.53 -18.16 14.65
N GLU A 471 0.71 -17.48 13.53
CA GLU A 471 1.99 -16.91 13.13
C GLU A 471 2.45 -15.69 13.95
N ILE A 472 1.56 -15.08 14.74
CA ILE A 472 1.86 -13.97 15.65
C ILE A 472 1.81 -14.43 17.11
N PHE A 473 0.82 -15.27 17.45
CA PHE A 473 0.53 -15.70 18.82
C PHE A 473 1.08 -17.08 19.18
N GLY A 474 1.41 -17.93 18.20
CA GLY A 474 2.04 -19.23 18.41
C GLY A 474 3.50 -19.02 18.82
N ARG A 475 3.79 -19.23 20.10
CA ARG A 475 5.11 -19.12 20.70
C ARG A 475 5.41 -20.32 21.56
#